data_AF-A0A661WJZ8-F1
#
_entry.id   AF-A0A661WJZ8-F1
#
_cell.length_a   1.000
_cell.length_b   1.000
_cell.length_c   1.000
_cell.angle_alpha   90.00
_cell.angle_beta   90.00
_cell.angle_gamma   90.00
#
_symmetry.space_group_name_H-M   'P 1'
#
loop_
_entity.id
_entity.type
_entity.pdbx_description
1 polymer ?
#
loop_
_entity_poly.entity_id
_entity_poly.type
_entity_poly.pdbx_seq_one_letter_code
_entity_poly.pdbx_strand_id
1 'polypeptide(L)'
;DELIEIADHVANISAKHEGADPEIDETREHPSDILDYFRGKLEIQESGHWDFMTENFMDKFIALNKTAQLLTENGLSFLAAPDLHR
;
A
#
# COMPACT_ATOMS: atom_id res chain seq x y z
N ASP A 1 2.92 -14.23 -0.13
CA ASP A 1 3.17 -15.57 -0.71
C ASP A 1 2.43 -15.76 -2.03
N GLU A 2 1.10 -15.53 -2.07
CA GLU A 2 0.29 -15.68 -3.30
C GLU A 2 0.85 -14.94 -4.53
N LEU A 3 1.29 -13.67 -4.40
CA LEU A 3 1.85 -12.93 -5.52
C LEU A 3 3.05 -13.63 -6.17
N ILE A 4 3.95 -14.20 -5.36
CA ILE A 4 5.16 -14.87 -5.85
C ILE A 4 4.79 -16.17 -6.56
N GLU A 5 3.79 -16.88 -6.02
CA GLU A 5 3.31 -18.15 -6.59
C GLU A 5 2.69 -17.97 -7.99
N ILE A 6 2.09 -16.81 -8.27
CA ILE A 6 1.41 -16.56 -9.56
C ILE A 6 2.25 -15.74 -10.55
N ALA A 7 3.25 -15.00 -10.08
CA ALA A 7 3.98 -14.03 -10.90
C ALA A 7 4.85 -14.63 -12.01
N ASP A 8 5.21 -15.92 -11.94
CA ASP A 8 6.02 -16.59 -12.96
C ASP A 8 5.19 -17.07 -14.18
N HIS A 9 3.87 -17.19 -14.03
CA HIS A 9 2.98 -17.74 -15.07
C HIS A 9 1.74 -16.90 -15.38
N VAL A 10 1.43 -15.88 -14.59
CA VAL A 10 0.37 -14.89 -14.88
C VAL A 10 1.01 -13.57 -15.33
N ALA A 11 0.77 -13.19 -16.58
CA ALA A 11 1.30 -11.96 -17.14
C ALA A 11 0.52 -10.72 -16.65
N ASN A 12 1.21 -9.57 -16.61
CA ASN A 12 0.63 -8.24 -16.38
C ASN A 12 -0.08 -8.05 -15.03
N ILE A 13 0.49 -8.59 -13.96
CA ILE A 13 -0.02 -8.40 -12.60
C ILE A 13 0.36 -7.00 -12.09
N SER A 14 -0.58 -6.33 -11.41
CA SER A 14 -0.35 -5.07 -10.71
C SER A 14 -0.58 -5.28 -9.22
N ALA A 15 0.48 -5.17 -8.42
CA ALA A 15 0.38 -5.13 -6.97
C ALA A 15 0.01 -3.69 -6.54
N LYS A 16 -1.12 -3.56 -5.84
CA LYS A 16 -1.60 -2.30 -5.28
C LYS A 16 -1.66 -2.43 -3.77
N HIS A 17 -1.32 -1.36 -3.06
CA HIS A 17 -1.26 -1.33 -1.62
C HIS A 17 -2.12 -0.19 -1.06
N GLU A 18 -2.79 -0.50 0.03
CA GLU A 18 -3.61 0.38 0.84
C GLU A 18 -3.33 -0.01 2.30
N GLY A 19 -2.87 0.96 3.10
CA GLY A 19 -2.42 0.70 4.47
C GLY A 19 -1.29 -0.33 4.59
N ALA A 20 -1.20 -0.94 5.76
CA ALA A 20 -0.19 -1.94 6.08
C ALA A 20 -0.59 -3.35 5.59
N ASP A 21 0.29 -4.33 5.84
CA ASP A 21 -0.14 -5.73 5.80
C ASP A 21 -1.25 -5.97 6.86
N PRO A 22 -2.20 -6.89 6.62
CA PRO A 22 -3.38 -7.05 7.49
C PRO A 22 -3.07 -7.20 8.99
N GLU A 23 -2.01 -7.93 9.34
CA GLU A 23 -1.56 -8.16 10.72
C GLU A 23 -1.09 -6.88 11.44
N ILE A 24 -0.67 -5.87 10.67
CA ILE A 24 -0.26 -4.56 11.19
C ILE A 24 -1.45 -3.61 11.14
N ASP A 25 -2.17 -3.56 10.01
CA ASP A 25 -3.27 -2.62 9.79
C ASP A 25 -4.39 -2.80 10.81
N GLU A 26 -4.69 -4.04 11.21
CA GLU A 26 -5.70 -4.36 12.24
C GLU A 26 -5.36 -3.80 13.64
N THR A 27 -4.09 -3.46 13.87
CA THR A 27 -3.61 -2.92 15.16
C THR A 27 -3.61 -1.40 15.19
N ARG A 28 -3.86 -0.73 14.04
CA ARG A 28 -3.91 0.73 13.94
C ARG A 28 -5.16 1.25 14.64
N GLU A 29 -5.02 2.42 15.27
CA GLU A 29 -6.17 3.12 15.88
C GLU A 29 -7.19 3.52 14.80
N HIS A 30 -6.69 3.89 13.63
CA HIS A 30 -7.46 4.16 12.42
C HIS A 30 -6.85 3.36 11.26
N PRO A 31 -7.26 2.09 11.06
CA PRO A 31 -6.85 1.29 9.91
C PRO A 31 -7.17 2.00 8.60
N SER A 32 -6.45 1.63 7.54
CA SER A 32 -6.71 2.23 6.23
C SER A 32 -8.11 1.88 5.73
N ASP A 33 -8.82 2.88 5.18
CA ASP A 33 -10.14 2.68 4.59
C ASP A 33 -10.19 3.31 3.20
N ILE A 34 -10.74 2.58 2.23
CA ILE A 34 -10.97 3.06 0.87
C ILE A 34 -11.84 4.32 0.81
N LEU A 35 -12.67 4.53 1.83
CA LEU A 35 -13.50 5.71 1.97
C LEU A 35 -12.69 6.97 2.35
N ASP A 36 -11.47 6.83 2.88
CA ASP A 36 -10.62 7.98 3.21
C ASP A 36 -10.21 8.78 1.97
N TYR A 37 -10.15 8.17 0.79
CA TYR A 37 -9.89 8.88 -0.47
C TYR A 37 -10.98 9.89 -0.85
N PHE A 38 -12.18 9.76 -0.30
CA PHE A 38 -13.31 10.66 -0.56
C PHE A 38 -13.46 11.74 0.51
N ARG A 39 -12.65 11.68 1.58
CA ARG A 39 -12.70 12.64 2.67
C ARG A 39 -12.06 13.96 2.27
N GLY A 40 -12.68 15.04 2.73
CA GLY A 40 -12.18 16.39 2.49
C GLY A 40 -11.00 16.69 3.40
N LYS A 41 -9.97 17.37 2.89
CA LYS A 41 -8.79 17.74 3.69
C LYS A 41 -9.15 18.47 4.99
N LEU A 42 -10.04 19.47 4.93
CA LEU A 42 -10.45 20.23 6.11
C LEU A 42 -11.15 19.33 7.15
N GLU A 43 -12.01 18.42 6.70
CA GLU A 43 -12.68 17.46 7.58
C GLU A 43 -11.68 16.53 8.27
N ILE A 44 -10.69 15.98 7.55
CA ILE A 44 -9.62 15.16 8.12
C ILE A 44 -8.83 15.92 9.20
N GLN A 45 -8.53 17.19 8.95
CA GLN A 45 -7.79 18.04 9.89
C GLN A 45 -8.63 18.38 11.12
N GLU A 46 -9.90 18.74 10.94
CA GLU A 46 -10.84 19.08 12.03
C GLU A 46 -11.21 17.87 12.88
N SER A 47 -11.26 16.67 12.29
CA SER A 47 -11.47 15.41 13.02
C SER A 47 -10.22 14.93 13.76
N GLY A 48 -9.07 15.58 13.58
CA GLY A 48 -7.79 15.16 14.18
C GLY A 48 -7.19 13.90 13.55
N HIS A 49 -7.65 13.46 12.37
CA HIS A 49 -7.19 12.21 11.76
C HIS A 49 -5.92 12.37 10.91
N TRP A 50 -5.37 13.58 10.80
CA TRP A 50 -4.24 13.87 9.90
C TRP A 50 -3.02 12.97 10.15
N ASP A 51 -2.68 12.72 11.40
CA ASP A 51 -1.52 11.90 11.75
C ASP A 51 -1.77 10.41 11.44
N PHE A 52 -3.01 9.92 11.61
CA PHE A 52 -3.38 8.56 11.19
C PHE A 52 -3.31 8.38 9.68
N MET A 53 -3.78 9.37 8.90
CA MET A 53 -3.66 9.33 7.43
C MET A 53 -2.19 9.29 6.99
N THR A 54 -1.32 9.98 7.74
CA THR A 54 0.12 9.98 7.49
C THR A 54 0.73 8.62 7.82
N GLU A 55 0.37 8.02 8.95
CA GLU A 55 0.81 6.67 9.33
C GLU A 55 0.39 5.62 8.27
N ASN A 56 -0.89 5.62 7.87
CA ASN A 56 -1.42 4.71 6.87
C ASN A 56 -0.70 4.86 5.51
N PHE A 57 -0.31 6.08 5.13
CA PHE A 57 0.49 6.32 3.94
C PHE A 57 1.90 5.74 4.04
N MET A 58 2.55 5.87 5.20
CA MET A 58 3.88 5.30 5.42
C MET A 58 3.85 3.78 5.41
N ASP A 59 2.83 3.19 6.02
CA ASP A 59 2.60 1.74 6.03
C ASP A 59 2.41 1.19 4.62
N LYS A 60 1.60 1.87 3.80
CA LYS A 60 1.45 1.55 2.38
C LYS A 60 2.78 1.56 1.64
N PHE A 61 3.65 2.54 1.93
CA PHE A 61 4.99 2.61 1.34
C PHE A 61 5.88 1.43 1.77
N ILE A 62 5.76 0.98 3.02
CA ILE A 62 6.49 -0.19 3.52
C ILE A 62 6.00 -1.46 2.80
N ALA A 63 4.68 -1.67 2.71
CA ALA A 63 4.09 -2.83 2.03
C ALA A 63 4.48 -2.89 0.54
N LEU A 64 4.50 -1.74 -0.13
CA LEU A 64 4.99 -1.61 -1.52
C LEU A 64 6.45 -2.04 -1.66
N ASN A 65 7.33 -1.55 -0.77
CA ASN A 65 8.76 -1.89 -0.81
C ASN A 65 9.00 -3.37 -0.47
N LYS A 66 8.26 -3.93 0.50
CA LYS A 66 8.30 -5.36 0.82
C LYS A 66 7.95 -6.21 -0.39
N THR A 67 6.94 -5.81 -1.16
CA THR A 67 6.56 -6.50 -2.40
C THR A 67 7.68 -6.46 -3.44
N ALA A 68 8.29 -5.28 -3.65
CA ALA A 68 9.45 -5.14 -4.54
C ALA A 68 10.61 -6.05 -4.11
N GLN A 69 10.93 -6.07 -2.81
CA GLN A 69 11.97 -6.93 -2.25
C GLN A 69 11.67 -8.41 -2.52
N LEU A 70 10.49 -8.90 -2.15
CA LEU A 70 10.09 -10.30 -2.32
C LEU A 70 10.16 -10.74 -3.78
N LEU A 71 9.73 -9.89 -4.73
CA LEU A 71 9.86 -10.17 -6.16
C LEU A 71 11.33 -10.34 -6.55
N THR A 72 12.18 -9.39 -6.16
CA THR A 72 13.61 -9.44 -6.52
C THR A 72 14.37 -10.60 -5.88
N GLU A 73 14.06 -10.95 -4.63
CA GLU A 73 14.67 -12.10 -3.93
C GLU A 73 14.30 -13.43 -4.59
N ASN A 74 13.14 -13.50 -5.26
CA ASN A 74 12.70 -14.66 -6.04
C ASN A 74 13.08 -14.59 -7.52
N GLY A 75 13.96 -13.65 -7.91
CA GLY A 75 14.45 -13.51 -9.30
C GLY A 75 13.43 -12.92 -10.27
N LEU A 76 12.32 -12.37 -9.78
CA LEU A 76 11.27 -11.72 -10.57
C LEU A 76 11.58 -10.23 -10.70
N SER A 77 11.58 -9.73 -11.94
CA SER A 77 11.70 -8.30 -12.21
C SER A 77 10.35 -7.61 -12.10
N PHE A 78 10.33 -6.33 -11.71
CA PHE A 78 9.13 -5.50 -11.70
C PHE A 78 9.39 -4.14 -12.35
N LEU A 79 8.31 -3.48 -12.77
CA LEU A 79 8.35 -2.09 -13.24
C LEU A 79 7.61 -1.23 -12.21
N ALA A 80 8.29 -0.24 -11.65
CA ALA A 80 7.63 0.81 -10.88
C ALA A 80 6.70 1.63 -11.80
N ALA A 81 5.74 2.36 -11.25
CA ALA A 81 4.86 3.26 -12.00
C ALA A 81 5.48 4.67 -12.09
N PRO A 82 6.27 5.00 -13.14
CA PRO A 82 7.04 6.26 -13.20
C PRO A 82 6.16 7.50 -13.33
N ASP A 83 4.91 7.33 -13.77
CA ASP A 83 3.98 8.42 -14.02
C ASP A 83 2.88 8.55 -12.94
N LEU A 84 3.01 7.84 -11.80
CA LEU A 84 1.97 7.82 -10.76
C LEU A 84 1.64 9.20 -10.15
N HIS A 85 2.61 10.13 -10.15
CA HIS A 85 2.50 11.45 -9.53
C HIS A 85 2.85 12.60 -10.49
N ARG A 86 2.80 12.34 -11.80
CA ARG A 86 3.02 13.35 -12.84
C ARG A 86 1.73 14.06 -13.22
#